data_AF-A0A1E7H164-F1
#
_entry.id   AF-A0A1E7H164-F1
#
_cell.length_a   1.000
_cell.length_b   1.000
_cell.length_c   1.000
_cell.angle_alpha   90.00
_cell.angle_beta   90.00
_cell.angle_gamma   90.00
#
_symmetry.space_group_name_H-M   'P 1'
#
loop_
_entity.id
_entity.type
_entity.pdbx_description
1 polymer ?
#
loop_
_entity_poly.entity_id
_entity_poly.type
_entity_poly.pdbx_seq_one_letter_code
_entity_poly.pdbx_strand_id
1 'polypeptide(L)'
;MNPGKIKNRSQLMRFLVQEHHARQLHYDLRLEMAGVLKSWALPKGPSLNPADKRLAVMVDDHPLEYFGFEGIIPAGQYGAGAVVVWDQGEYGLLEGNDPLEALEGGKMIIELHGKILKGGFSLVRMKGRGENNWLLIKKKDVYSRTGWTISRALTKEKEAILQERVPPCKAD
;
A
#
# COMPACT_ATOMS: atom_id res chain seq x y z
N MET A 1 10.60 -9.65 23.74
CA MET A 1 9.73 -8.52 23.38
C MET A 1 8.59 -9.08 22.57
N ASN A 2 7.36 -9.09 23.11
CA ASN A 2 6.19 -9.59 22.38
C ASN A 2 5.91 -8.64 21.21
N PRO A 3 5.89 -9.10 19.95
CA PRO A 3 5.28 -8.32 18.88
C PRO A 3 3.82 -8.08 19.29
N GLY A 4 3.39 -6.82 19.26
CA GLY A 4 2.05 -6.43 19.67
C GLY A 4 1.03 -7.31 18.97
N LYS A 5 0.26 -8.10 19.71
CA LYS A 5 -0.82 -8.89 19.13
C LYS A 5 -1.84 -7.92 18.56
N ILE A 6 -2.30 -8.19 17.33
CA ILE A 6 -3.51 -7.59 16.76
C ILE A 6 -4.60 -7.64 17.83
N LYS A 7 -5.08 -6.48 18.25
CA LYS A 7 -6.02 -6.39 19.38
C LYS A 7 -7.37 -7.07 19.07
N ASN A 8 -7.70 -7.26 17.79
CA ASN A 8 -8.91 -7.95 17.37
C ASN A 8 -8.75 -8.62 15.99
N ARG A 9 -8.69 -9.96 15.94
CA ARG A 9 -8.63 -10.72 14.66
C ARG A 9 -9.91 -10.60 13.83
N SER A 10 -11.04 -10.22 14.44
CA SER A 10 -12.30 -9.95 13.74
C SER A 10 -12.34 -8.60 13.01
N GLN A 11 -11.27 -7.80 13.11
CA GLN A 11 -11.13 -6.49 12.45
C GLN A 11 -10.01 -6.49 11.40
N LEU A 12 -9.61 -7.65 10.89
CA LEU A 12 -8.66 -7.71 9.78
C LEU A 12 -9.32 -7.17 8.51
N MET A 13 -8.69 -6.17 7.92
CA MET A 13 -9.11 -5.51 6.68
C MET A 13 -8.11 -5.83 5.58
N ARG A 14 -8.50 -5.68 4.31
CA ARG A 14 -7.59 -6.02 3.21
C ARG A 14 -6.60 -4.89 2.91
N PHE A 15 -5.40 -5.25 2.52
CA PHE A 15 -4.46 -4.32 1.88
C PHE A 15 -4.03 -4.85 0.52
N LEU A 16 -3.66 -3.91 -0.33
CA LEU A 16 -3.14 -4.16 -1.66
C LEU A 16 -1.92 -3.27 -1.89
N VAL A 17 -0.91 -3.82 -2.54
CA VAL A 17 0.18 -3.06 -3.13
C VAL A 17 0.24 -3.40 -4.61
N GLN A 18 0.07 -2.40 -5.45
CA GLN A 18 0.22 -2.54 -6.91
C GLN A 18 1.55 -1.96 -7.35
N GLU A 19 2.23 -2.64 -8.26
CA GLU A 19 3.32 -2.07 -9.03
C GLU A 19 2.74 -1.40 -10.27
N HIS A 20 3.03 -0.11 -10.43
CA HIS A 20 2.40 0.73 -11.44
C HIS A 20 3.46 1.38 -12.33
N HIS A 21 3.51 0.94 -13.58
CA HIS A 21 4.39 1.45 -14.64
C HIS A 21 3.68 2.55 -15.43
N ALA A 22 3.37 3.65 -14.74
CA ALA A 22 2.85 4.85 -15.38
C ALA A 22 4.00 5.66 -16.04
N ARG A 23 3.88 6.99 -16.10
CA ARG A 23 5.00 7.88 -16.52
C ARG A 23 6.29 7.60 -15.75
N GLN A 24 6.16 7.25 -14.48
CA GLN A 24 7.26 6.77 -13.64
C GLN A 24 6.79 5.53 -12.89
N LEU A 25 7.70 4.57 -12.72
CA LEU A 25 7.48 3.43 -11.86
C LEU A 25 7.24 3.91 -10.43
N HIS A 26 6.12 3.47 -9.85
CA HIS A 26 5.81 3.66 -8.45
C HIS A 26 4.98 2.46 -7.95
N TYR A 27 4.68 2.45 -6.66
CA TYR A 27 3.85 1.43 -6.04
C TYR A 27 2.69 2.07 -5.32
N ASP A 28 1.48 1.59 -5.57
CA ASP A 28 0.29 2.08 -4.89
C ASP A 28 -0.04 1.19 -3.70
N LEU A 29 0.17 1.69 -2.48
CA LEU A 29 -0.31 1.05 -1.25
C LEU A 29 -1.76 1.46 -1.02
N ARG A 30 -2.62 0.47 -0.78
CA ARG A 30 -4.03 0.66 -0.52
C ARG A 30 -4.45 -0.10 0.72
N LEU A 31 -5.21 0.57 1.58
CA LEU A 31 -5.76 0.00 2.80
C LEU A 31 -7.29 0.12 2.74
N GLU A 32 -7.98 -1.01 2.84
CA GLU A 32 -9.44 -1.04 2.96
C GLU A 32 -9.85 -0.45 4.31
N MET A 33 -10.62 0.63 4.30
CA MET A 33 -11.26 1.21 5.48
C MET A 33 -12.44 2.09 5.06
N ALA A 34 -13.48 2.13 5.89
CA ALA A 34 -14.70 2.91 5.66
C ALA A 34 -15.33 2.68 4.26
N GLY A 35 -15.32 1.44 3.77
CA GLY A 35 -15.94 1.06 2.50
C GLY A 35 -15.17 1.43 1.24
N VAL A 36 -13.94 1.96 1.37
CA VAL A 36 -13.08 2.35 0.24
C VAL A 36 -11.65 1.87 0.45
N LEU A 37 -10.83 2.02 -0.59
CA LEU A 37 -9.38 1.82 -0.54
C LEU A 37 -8.68 3.17 -0.38
N LYS A 38 -8.32 3.52 0.86
CA LYS A 38 -7.44 4.67 1.14
C LYS A 38 -6.07 4.38 0.53
N SER A 39 -5.58 5.31 -0.28
CA SER A 39 -4.49 5.02 -1.22
C SER A 39 -3.31 5.98 -1.10
N TRP A 40 -2.11 5.43 -1.27
CA TRP A 40 -0.85 6.19 -1.31
C TRP A 40 0.03 5.70 -2.45
N ALA A 41 0.60 6.65 -3.21
CA ALA A 41 1.67 6.39 -4.17
C ALA A 41 3.03 6.43 -3.46
N LEU A 42 3.81 5.37 -3.61
CA LEU A 42 5.17 5.20 -3.10
C LEU A 42 6.16 5.17 -4.26
N PRO A 43 6.84 6.28 -4.59
CA PRO A 43 7.76 6.35 -5.74
C PRO A 43 8.89 5.33 -5.69
N LYS A 44 9.34 4.96 -4.50
CA LYS A 44 10.41 3.96 -4.30
C LYS A 44 9.88 2.61 -3.81
N GLY A 45 8.57 2.46 -3.68
CA GLY A 45 7.92 1.29 -3.07
C GLY A 45 8.15 1.12 -1.57
N PRO A 46 7.47 0.13 -0.96
CA PRO A 46 7.64 -0.23 0.45
C PRO A 46 9.04 -0.80 0.71
N SER A 47 9.41 -0.96 1.98
CA SER A 47 10.67 -1.62 2.37
C SER A 47 10.51 -2.46 3.62
N LEU A 48 11.24 -3.59 3.68
CA LEU A 48 11.39 -4.39 4.90
C LEU A 48 12.59 -3.94 5.75
N ASN A 49 13.37 -2.96 5.31
CA ASN A 49 14.46 -2.38 6.09
C ASN A 49 13.94 -1.26 7.01
N PRO A 50 14.05 -1.39 8.35
CA PRO A 50 13.59 -0.34 9.29
C PRO A 50 14.33 0.99 9.17
N ALA A 51 15.52 1.01 8.57
CA ALA A 51 16.27 2.24 8.34
C ALA A 51 15.71 3.07 7.18
N ASP A 52 14.91 2.47 6.30
CA ASP A 52 14.35 3.15 5.14
C ASP A 52 13.10 3.95 5.51
N LYS A 53 13.12 5.25 5.18
CA LYS A 53 11.94 6.12 5.24
C LYS A 53 11.39 6.28 3.83
N ARG A 54 10.27 5.61 3.52
CA ARG A 54 9.66 5.65 2.18
C ARG A 54 8.61 6.75 2.14
N LEU A 55 8.73 7.69 1.20
CA LEU A 55 7.69 8.67 0.93
C LEU A 55 6.44 7.93 0.44
N ALA A 56 5.30 8.25 1.02
CA ALA A 56 3.98 7.78 0.64
C ALA A 56 3.10 9.02 0.43
N VAL A 57 2.72 9.30 -0.81
CA VAL A 57 1.88 10.46 -1.16
C VAL A 57 0.44 9.98 -1.23
N MET A 58 -0.42 10.50 -0.36
CA MET A 58 -1.85 10.18 -0.37
C MET A 58 -2.47 10.64 -1.68
N VAL A 59 -3.27 9.78 -2.29
CA VAL A 59 -4.01 10.00 -3.53
C VAL A 59 -5.49 9.71 -3.30
N ASP A 60 -6.32 9.98 -4.31
CA ASP A 60 -7.76 9.75 -4.23
C ASP A 60 -8.10 8.32 -3.81
N ASP A 61 -9.23 8.19 -3.12
CA ASP A 61 -9.78 6.91 -2.71
C ASP A 61 -10.13 6.07 -3.94
N HIS A 62 -9.98 4.75 -3.81
CA HIS A 62 -10.35 3.82 -4.86
C HIS A 62 -11.52 2.92 -4.42
N PRO A 63 -12.39 2.50 -5.35
CA PRO A 63 -13.47 1.57 -5.05
C PRO A 63 -12.92 0.20 -4.65
N LEU A 64 -13.68 -0.57 -3.85
CA LEU A 64 -13.25 -1.90 -3.38
C LEU A 64 -13.09 -2.89 -4.54
N GLU A 65 -13.80 -2.67 -5.64
CA GLU A 65 -13.71 -3.41 -6.90
C GLU A 65 -12.32 -3.27 -7.55
N TYR A 66 -11.56 -2.24 -7.18
CA TYR A 66 -10.18 -2.09 -7.61
C TYR A 66 -9.23 -3.10 -6.95
N PHE A 67 -9.69 -3.79 -5.90
CA PHE A 67 -8.91 -4.79 -5.21
C PHE A 67 -8.57 -5.96 -6.14
N GLY A 68 -7.27 -6.22 -6.33
CA GLY A 68 -6.80 -7.29 -7.21
C GLY A 68 -6.81 -6.94 -8.70
N PHE A 69 -7.07 -5.68 -9.08
CA PHE A 69 -6.98 -5.26 -10.47
C PHE A 69 -5.55 -5.41 -11.02
N GLU A 70 -5.46 -6.06 -12.19
CA GLU A 70 -4.27 -6.14 -13.03
C GLU A 70 -4.67 -5.88 -14.49
N GLY A 71 -3.82 -5.16 -15.22
CA GLY A 71 -4.07 -4.81 -16.62
C GLY A 71 -3.18 -3.67 -17.12
N ILE A 72 -3.41 -3.28 -18.36
CA ILE A 72 -2.80 -2.09 -18.96
C ILE A 72 -3.86 -1.00 -19.01
N ILE A 73 -3.65 0.09 -18.27
CA ILE A 73 -4.54 1.26 -18.32
C ILE A 73 -4.26 1.98 -19.66
N PRO A 74 -5.27 2.18 -20.51
CA PRO A 74 -5.07 2.76 -21.85
C PRO A 74 -4.41 4.13 -21.83
N ALA A 75 -3.65 4.44 -22.88
CA ALA A 75 -3.06 5.76 -23.06
C ALA A 75 -4.13 6.87 -23.05
N GLY A 76 -3.80 8.03 -22.47
CA GLY A 76 -4.73 9.16 -22.33
C GLY A 76 -5.63 9.09 -21.10
N GLN A 77 -5.72 7.95 -20.42
CA GLN A 77 -6.40 7.83 -19.13
C GLN A 77 -5.48 8.27 -17.98
N TYR A 78 -6.09 8.70 -16.87
CA TYR A 78 -5.36 8.93 -15.63
C TYR A 78 -4.75 7.61 -15.13
N GLY A 79 -3.44 7.62 -14.88
CA GLY A 79 -2.71 6.40 -14.52
C GLY A 79 -2.43 5.45 -15.70
N ALA A 80 -2.39 5.94 -16.95
CA ALA A 80 -2.02 5.11 -18.10
C ALA A 80 -0.70 4.36 -17.87
N GLY A 81 -0.68 3.05 -18.14
CA GLY A 81 0.46 2.18 -17.87
C GLY A 81 0.07 0.78 -17.39
N ALA A 82 1.05 -0.11 -17.30
CA ALA A 82 0.83 -1.45 -16.76
C ALA A 82 0.68 -1.41 -15.22
N VAL A 83 -0.33 -2.11 -14.71
CA VAL A 83 -0.62 -2.26 -13.29
C VAL A 83 -0.68 -3.75 -12.96
N VAL A 84 0.08 -4.16 -11.95
CA VAL A 84 0.05 -5.54 -11.44
C VAL A 84 0.01 -5.56 -9.93
N VAL A 85 -0.64 -6.56 -9.36
CA VAL A 85 -0.57 -6.84 -7.93
C VAL A 85 0.87 -7.26 -7.60
N TRP A 86 1.51 -6.48 -6.73
CA TRP A 86 2.84 -6.74 -6.20
C TRP A 86 2.77 -7.53 -4.89
N ASP A 87 1.89 -7.15 -3.99
CA ASP A 87 1.56 -7.89 -2.78
C ASP A 87 0.11 -7.60 -2.35
N GLN A 88 -0.49 -8.53 -1.61
CA GLN A 88 -1.82 -8.34 -1.04
C GLN A 88 -1.98 -9.24 0.18
N GLY A 89 -2.92 -8.88 1.05
CA GLY A 89 -3.25 -9.69 2.21
C GLY A 89 -4.15 -8.93 3.15
N GLU A 90 -3.99 -9.22 4.44
CA GLU A 90 -4.75 -8.59 5.51
C GLU A 90 -3.88 -7.65 6.32
N TYR A 91 -4.49 -6.65 6.94
CA TYR A 91 -3.85 -5.78 7.90
C TYR A 91 -4.73 -5.55 9.12
N GLY A 92 -4.10 -5.18 10.22
CA GLY A 92 -4.77 -4.73 11.44
C GLY A 92 -4.00 -3.61 12.13
N LEU A 93 -4.66 -2.88 13.02
CA LEU A 93 -4.00 -1.87 13.85
C LEU A 93 -3.22 -2.53 15.00
N LEU A 94 -2.00 -2.03 15.23
CA LEU A 94 -1.19 -2.32 16.41
C LEU A 94 -1.45 -1.32 17.55
N GLU A 95 -1.89 -0.10 17.22
CA GLU A 95 -2.29 0.96 18.17
C GLU A 95 -3.66 1.52 17.74
N GLY A 96 -4.55 1.78 18.71
CA GLY A 96 -5.93 2.21 18.44
C GLY A 96 -6.88 1.05 18.10
N ASN A 97 -8.15 1.40 17.82
CA ASN A 97 -9.21 0.45 17.46
C ASN A 97 -9.94 0.84 16.16
N ASP A 98 -9.74 2.06 15.65
CA ASP A 98 -10.35 2.58 14.42
C ASP A 98 -9.26 3.08 13.45
N PRO A 99 -9.13 2.47 12.25
CA PRO A 99 -8.20 2.94 11.23
C PRO A 99 -8.46 4.36 10.75
N LEU A 100 -9.72 4.80 10.72
CA LEU A 100 -10.09 6.12 10.24
C LEU A 100 -9.64 7.19 11.24
N GLU A 101 -9.87 6.98 12.53
CA GLU A 101 -9.35 7.88 13.58
C GLU A 101 -7.81 7.96 13.54
N ALA A 102 -7.13 6.82 13.34
CA ALA A 102 -5.68 6.79 13.25
C ALA A 102 -5.14 7.51 12.00
N LEU A 103 -5.86 7.41 10.88
CA LEU A 103 -5.58 8.14 9.64
C LEU A 103 -5.77 9.65 9.82
N GLU A 104 -6.90 10.09 10.37
CA GLU A 104 -7.18 11.51 10.63
C GLU A 104 -6.15 12.10 11.60
N GLY A 105 -5.81 11.35 12.65
CA GLY A 105 -4.77 11.66 13.63
C GLY A 105 -3.35 11.76 13.06
N GLY A 106 -3.13 11.39 11.79
CA GLY A 106 -1.84 11.57 11.11
C GLY A 106 -0.80 10.52 11.44
N LYS A 107 -1.18 9.43 12.13
CA LYS A 107 -0.27 8.34 12.50
C LYS A 107 -1.04 7.03 12.63
N MET A 108 -0.73 6.09 11.74
CA MET A 108 -1.20 4.71 11.83
C MET A 108 -0.04 3.77 12.13
N ILE A 109 -0.25 2.85 13.06
CA ILE A 109 0.66 1.71 13.26
C ILE A 109 -0.11 0.45 12.93
N ILE A 110 0.30 -0.20 11.84
CA ILE A 110 -0.39 -1.37 11.29
C ILE A 110 0.53 -2.59 11.30
N GLU A 111 -0.06 -3.78 11.38
CA GLU A 111 0.60 -5.04 11.07
C GLU A 111 0.08 -5.55 9.72
N LEU A 112 0.99 -5.85 8.79
CA LEU A 112 0.67 -6.42 7.48
C LEU A 112 0.87 -7.93 7.50
N HIS A 113 -0.05 -8.64 6.87
CA HIS A 113 -0.07 -10.10 6.69
C HIS A 113 -0.13 -10.45 5.20
N GLY A 114 0.86 -9.98 4.44
CA GLY A 114 1.04 -10.28 3.02
C GLY A 114 1.90 -11.50 2.74
N LYS A 115 2.18 -11.73 1.45
CA LYS A 115 3.21 -12.70 1.03
C LYS A 115 4.60 -12.10 1.21
N ILE A 116 4.77 -10.83 0.85
CA ILE A 116 6.04 -10.10 0.91
C ILE A 116 6.12 -9.21 2.16
N LEU A 117 5.15 -8.32 2.33
CA LEU A 117 5.06 -7.40 3.46
C LEU A 117 4.47 -8.11 4.67
N LYS A 118 5.31 -8.28 5.69
CA LYS A 118 4.94 -8.94 6.94
C LYS A 118 5.38 -8.10 8.14
N GLY A 119 4.58 -8.15 9.20
CA GLY A 119 4.88 -7.50 10.48
C GLY A 119 4.51 -6.02 10.51
N GLY A 120 5.08 -5.31 11.49
CA GLY A 120 4.69 -3.94 11.82
C GLY A 120 5.24 -2.89 10.88
N PHE A 121 4.40 -1.92 10.52
CA PHE A 121 4.71 -0.71 9.77
C PHE A 121 4.12 0.52 10.48
N SER A 122 4.68 1.68 10.19
CA SER A 122 4.17 2.97 10.63
C SER A 122 3.96 3.88 9.44
N LEU A 123 2.76 4.43 9.31
CA LEU A 123 2.41 5.44 8.33
C LEU A 123 2.24 6.76 9.08
N VAL A 124 3.07 7.76 8.80
CA VAL A 124 3.13 9.02 9.57
C VAL A 124 3.05 10.23 8.65
N ARG A 125 2.10 11.14 8.89
CA ARG A 125 1.94 12.39 8.13
C ARG A 125 3.10 13.33 8.43
N MET A 126 3.69 13.91 7.38
CA MET A 126 4.80 14.84 7.48
C MET A 126 4.30 16.24 7.82
N LYS A 127 4.53 16.69 9.05
CA LYS A 127 4.19 18.06 9.48
C LYS A 127 4.89 19.10 8.59
N GLY A 128 4.15 20.12 8.16
CA GLY A 128 4.69 21.25 7.39
C GLY A 128 5.05 20.95 5.94
N ARG A 129 4.68 19.77 5.39
CA ARG A 129 4.89 19.41 3.98
C ARG A 129 3.59 19.13 3.24
N GLY A 130 2.47 19.68 3.70
CA GLY A 130 1.13 19.43 3.15
C GLY A 130 0.49 18.14 3.69
N GLU A 131 -0.84 18.07 3.65
CA GLU A 131 -1.62 16.98 4.28
C GLU A 131 -1.44 15.62 3.57
N ASN A 132 -1.02 15.62 2.31
CA ASN A 132 -0.90 14.41 1.50
C ASN A 132 0.46 13.71 1.65
N ASN A 133 1.45 14.31 2.29
CA ASN A 133 2.79 13.72 2.37
C ASN A 133 2.95 12.89 3.65
N TRP A 134 3.19 11.60 3.47
CA TRP A 134 3.36 10.62 4.55
C TRP A 134 4.69 9.87 4.41
N LEU A 135 5.10 9.23 5.51
CA LEU A 135 6.21 8.29 5.52
C LEU A 135 5.69 6.91 5.88
N LEU A 136 6.00 5.92 5.05
CA LEU A 136 5.91 4.50 5.39
C LEU A 136 7.26 4.02 5.92
N ILE A 137 7.26 3.48 7.13
CA ILE A 137 8.47 3.03 7.82
C ILE A 137 8.23 1.63 8.40
N LYS A 138 9.12 0.68 8.09
CA LYS A 138 9.08 -0.66 8.68
C LYS A 138 9.47 -0.59 10.16
N LYS A 139 8.69 -1.21 11.03
CA LYS A 139 9.09 -1.39 12.44
C LYS A 139 10.10 -2.52 12.57
N LYS A 140 11.00 -2.41 13.55
CA LYS A 140 11.94 -3.48 13.90
C LYS A 140 11.17 -4.64 14.56
N ASP A 141 11.13 -5.78 13.89
CA ASP A 141 10.52 -7.03 14.36
C ASP A 141 11.16 -8.23 13.65
N VAL A 142 10.62 -9.43 13.87
CA VAL A 142 11.14 -10.69 13.30
C VAL A 142 11.07 -10.77 11.77
N TYR A 143 10.27 -9.91 11.12
CA TYR A 143 10.13 -9.86 9.66
C TYR A 143 10.98 -8.77 9.02
N SER A 144 11.59 -7.89 9.81
CA SER A 144 12.48 -6.85 9.31
C SER A 144 13.76 -7.43 8.68
N ARG A 145 14.23 -6.81 7.59
CA ARG A 145 15.39 -7.25 6.81
C ARG A 145 16.30 -6.06 6.50
N THR A 146 17.46 -6.02 7.13
CA THR A 146 18.52 -5.05 6.80
C THR A 146 19.01 -5.29 5.38
N GLY A 147 19.25 -4.22 4.61
CA GLY A 147 19.74 -4.32 3.23
C GLY A 147 18.69 -4.84 2.23
N TRP A 148 17.41 -4.84 2.60
CA TRP A 148 16.35 -5.27 1.69
C TRP A 148 16.27 -4.39 0.44
N THR A 149 16.05 -5.03 -0.70
CA THR A 149 15.82 -4.39 -2.00
C THR A 149 14.47 -4.81 -2.57
N ILE A 150 13.76 -3.88 -3.18
CA ILE A 150 12.47 -4.17 -3.83
C ILE A 150 12.70 -4.93 -5.13
N SER A 151 11.96 -6.02 -5.33
CA SER A 151 11.89 -6.76 -6.59
C SER A 151 10.64 -6.36 -7.36
N ARG A 152 10.71 -6.36 -8.69
CA ARG A 152 9.54 -6.07 -9.52
C ARG A 152 8.63 -7.29 -9.67
N ALA A 153 7.32 -7.05 -9.72
CA ALA A 153 6.31 -8.07 -10.00
C ALA A 153 5.99 -8.16 -11.50
N LEU A 154 6.18 -7.09 -12.27
CA LEU A 154 5.99 -7.12 -13.71
C LEU A 154 7.22 -7.74 -14.39
N THR A 155 7.12 -9.01 -14.75
CA THR A 155 8.08 -9.68 -15.65
C THR A 155 7.61 -9.59 -17.10
N LYS A 156 8.50 -9.89 -18.06
CA LYS A 156 8.13 -9.90 -19.49
C LYS A 156 7.01 -10.89 -19.80
N GLU A 157 7.03 -12.04 -19.12
CA GLU A 157 6.02 -13.08 -19.27
C GLU A 157 4.67 -12.62 -18.71
N LYS A 158 4.69 -11.90 -17.57
CA LYS A 158 3.48 -11.32 -16.99
C LYS A 158 2.93 -10.21 -17.88
N GLU A 159 3.79 -9.34 -18.39
CA GLU A 159 3.41 -8.25 -19.30
C GLU A 159 2.74 -8.79 -20.58
N ALA A 160 3.27 -9.87 -21.16
CA ALA A 160 2.74 -10.47 -22.38
C ALA A 160 1.31 -11.04 -22.27
N ILE A 161 0.82 -11.29 -21.04
CA ILE A 161 -0.53 -11.79 -20.79
C ILE A 161 -1.48 -10.70 -20.26
N LEU A 162 -0.97 -9.50 -19.96
CA LEU A 162 -1.83 -8.39 -19.54
C LEU A 162 -2.68 -7.89 -20.71
N GLN A 163 -3.91 -7.53 -20.39
CA GLN A 163 -4.85 -6.96 -21.35
C GLN A 163 -5.12 -5.50 -21.00
N GLU A 164 -5.42 -4.70 -22.02
CA GLU A 164 -5.91 -3.35 -21.82
C GLU A 164 -7.26 -3.38 -21.11
N ARG A 165 -7.36 -2.68 -19.98
CA ARG A 165 -8.57 -2.62 -19.17
C ARG A 165 -8.69 -1.26 -18.52
N VAL A 166 -9.88 -0.69 -18.56
CA VAL A 166 -10.20 0.52 -17.80
C VAL A 166 -10.44 0.12 -16.35
N PRO A 167 -9.75 0.74 -15.38
CA PRO A 167 -9.94 0.45 -13.98
C PRO A 167 -11.35 0.88 -13.53
N PRO A 168 -12.01 0.17 -12.58
CA PRO A 168 -13.20 0.71 -11.94
C PRO A 168 -12.86 2.06 -11.30
N CYS A 169 -13.46 3.12 -11.83
CA CYS A 169 -13.18 4.51 -11.48
C CYS A 169 -14.20 4.98 -10.44
N LYS A 170 -13.67 5.59 -9.37
CA LYS A 170 -14.35 6.24 -8.22
C LYS A 170 -15.36 5.38 -7.46
N ALA A 171 -15.27 5.42 -6.13
CA ALA A 171 -16.41 5.13 -5.27
C ALA A 171 -17.32 6.38 -5.34
N ASP A 172 -18.60 6.19 -5.67
CA ASP A 172 -19.61 7.25 -5.65
C ASP A 172 -19.84 7.81 -4.24
#